data_AF-A0A2G2WJM2-F1
#
_entry.id   AF-A0A2G2WJM2-F1
#
_cell.length_a   1.000
_cell.length_b   1.000
_cell.length_c   1.000
_cell.angle_alpha   90.00
_cell.angle_beta   90.00
_cell.angle_gamma   90.00
#
_symmetry.space_group_name_H-M   'P 1'
#
loop_
_entity.id
_entity.type
_entity.pdbx_description
1 polymer ?
#
loop_
_entity_poly.entity_id
_entity_poly.type
_entity_poly.pdbx_seq_one_letter_code
_entity_poly.pdbx_strand_id
1 'polypeptide(L)'
;MQWFEEVQWAIQRENGRATNAEIYRFALACCVYKIWLERNGRVFQQRKVEAYVLVKQIVQEAMRDETMRHIWGCPDDAREL
;
A
#
# COMPACT_ATOMS: atom_id res chain seq x y z
N MET A 1 16.60 -1.82 -9.64
CA MET A 1 15.31 -1.91 -10.33
C MET A 1 14.48 -0.69 -9.94
N GLN A 2 14.26 0.23 -10.88
CA GLN A 2 13.12 0.23 -11.80
C GLN A 2 11.84 0.90 -11.24
N TRP A 3 11.88 1.86 -10.30
CA TRP A 3 10.63 2.59 -9.90
C TRP A 3 9.92 3.17 -11.12
N PHE A 4 10.69 3.72 -12.06
CA PHE A 4 10.16 4.20 -13.31
C PHE A 4 9.50 3.06 -14.11
N GLU A 5 10.16 1.91 -14.32
CA GLU A 5 9.50 0.84 -15.07
C GLU A 5 8.47 0.00 -14.29
N GLU A 6 8.42 0.08 -12.97
CA GLU A 6 7.29 -0.38 -12.13
C GLU A 6 6.07 0.52 -12.38
N VAL A 7 6.26 1.84 -12.39
CA VAL A 7 5.19 2.80 -12.75
C VAL A 7 4.75 2.60 -14.20
N GLN A 8 5.67 2.40 -15.14
CA GLN A 8 5.31 2.11 -16.53
C GLN A 8 4.57 0.77 -16.66
N TRP A 9 5.00 -0.27 -15.93
CA TRP A 9 4.31 -1.55 -15.90
C TRP A 9 2.89 -1.40 -15.37
N ALA A 10 2.70 -0.66 -14.28
CA ALA A 10 1.39 -0.38 -13.70
C ALA A 10 0.48 0.38 -14.68
N ILE A 11 1.01 1.40 -15.37
CA ILE A 11 0.28 2.15 -16.40
C ILE A 11 -0.12 1.22 -17.56
N GLN A 12 0.74 0.29 -17.97
CA GLN A 12 0.48 -0.57 -19.12
C GLN A 12 -0.48 -1.72 -18.80
N ARG A 13 -0.42 -2.29 -17.59
CA ARG A 13 -1.18 -3.51 -17.22
C ARG A 13 -2.38 -3.26 -16.31
N GLU A 14 -2.30 -2.28 -15.42
CA GLU A 14 -3.29 -2.06 -14.36
C GLU A 14 -4.16 -0.80 -14.63
N ASN A 15 -4.44 -0.53 -15.91
CA ASN A 15 -5.22 0.63 -16.37
C ASN A 15 -6.75 0.36 -16.45
N GLY A 16 -7.19 -0.82 -16.00
CA GLY A 16 -8.59 -1.25 -16.05
C GLY A 16 -9.33 -1.17 -14.70
N ARG A 17 -10.61 -1.54 -14.72
CA ARG A 17 -11.44 -1.75 -13.50
C ARG A 17 -11.36 -3.20 -12.99
N ALA A 18 -10.30 -3.91 -13.35
CA ALA A 18 -10.09 -5.23 -12.79
C ALA A 18 -9.82 -5.09 -11.29
N THR A 19 -10.46 -5.93 -10.50
CA THR A 19 -10.27 -6.05 -9.04
C THR A 19 -8.78 -6.02 -8.65
N ASN A 20 -7.94 -6.77 -9.36
CA ASN A 20 -6.49 -6.82 -9.11
C ASN A 20 -5.78 -5.48 -9.41
N ALA A 21 -6.24 -4.75 -10.42
CA ALA A 21 -5.71 -3.43 -10.78
C ALA A 21 -6.05 -2.38 -9.72
N GLU A 22 -7.23 -2.48 -9.13
CA GLU A 22 -7.66 -1.61 -8.03
C GLU A 22 -6.87 -1.91 -6.76
N ILE A 23 -6.68 -3.19 -6.42
CA ILE A 23 -5.85 -3.64 -5.29
C ILE A 23 -4.42 -3.11 -5.44
N TYR A 24 -3.80 -3.33 -6.60
CA TYR A 24 -2.43 -2.94 -6.84
C TYR A 24 -2.25 -1.42 -6.68
N ARG A 25 -3.12 -0.62 -7.32
CA ARG A 25 -3.06 0.85 -7.22
C ARG A 25 -3.29 1.34 -5.80
N PHE A 26 -4.22 0.73 -5.07
CA PHE A 26 -4.48 1.07 -3.69
C PHE A 26 -3.28 0.78 -2.79
N ALA A 27 -2.73 -0.44 -2.87
CA ALA A 27 -1.55 -0.83 -2.11
C ALA A 27 -0.34 0.08 -2.44
N LEU A 28 -0.13 0.40 -3.71
CA LEU A 28 0.92 1.30 -4.15
C LEU A 28 0.75 2.71 -3.57
N ALA A 29 -0.47 3.26 -3.58
CA ALA A 29 -0.77 4.57 -3.00
C ALA A 29 -0.55 4.58 -1.48
N CYS A 30 -0.98 3.53 -0.76
CA CYS A 30 -0.71 3.37 0.67
C CYS A 30 0.79 3.36 0.98
N CYS A 31 1.58 2.59 0.21
CA CYS A 31 3.04 2.56 0.34
C CYS A 31 3.65 3.96 0.20
N VAL A 32 3.35 4.66 -0.89
CA VAL A 32 3.91 5.98 -1.19
C VAL A 32 3.53 6.99 -0.10
N TYR A 33 2.26 6.98 0.33
CA TYR A 33 1.77 7.88 1.37
C TYR A 33 2.48 7.65 2.71
N LYS A 34 2.65 6.39 3.12
CA LYS A 34 3.31 6.04 4.38
C LYS A 34 4.78 6.39 4.39
N ILE A 35 5.50 6.16 3.30
CA ILE A 35 6.90 6.58 3.16
C ILE A 35 7.01 8.10 3.24
N TRP A 36 6.11 8.83 2.59
CA TRP A 36 6.10 10.29 2.66
C TRP A 36 5.83 10.80 4.07
N LEU A 37 4.86 10.21 4.78
CA LEU A 37 4.52 10.57 6.16
C LEU A 37 5.68 10.29 7.13
N GLU A 38 6.39 9.18 6.93
CA GLU A 38 7.57 8.80 7.71
C GLU A 38 8.71 9.81 7.51
N ARG A 39 9.03 10.12 6.25
CA ARG A 39 10.05 11.13 5.91
C ARG A 39 9.73 12.48 6.54
N ASN A 40 8.49 12.94 6.43
CA ASN A 40 8.06 14.20 7.03
C ASN A 40 8.15 14.14 8.56
N GLY A 41 7.78 13.02 9.17
CA GLY A 41 7.96 12.79 10.60
C GLY A 41 9.42 12.93 11.04
N ARG A 42 10.36 12.36 10.27
CA ARG A 42 11.80 12.51 10.57
C ARG A 42 12.25 13.96 10.53
N VAL A 43 11.88 14.68 9.47
CA VAL A 43 12.32 16.07 9.26
C VAL A 43 11.71 17.02 10.29
N PHE A 44 10.40 16.95 10.50
CA PHE A 44 9.66 17.95 11.26
C PHE A 44 9.41 17.58 12.73
N GLN A 45 9.45 16.29 13.08
CA GLN A 45 9.10 15.81 14.41
C GLN A 45 10.24 15.03 15.08
N GLN A 46 11.39 14.85 14.40
CA GLN A 46 12.54 14.06 14.86
C GLN A 46 12.15 12.64 15.31
N ARG A 47 11.04 12.12 14.78
CA ARG A 47 10.56 10.77 15.05
C ARG A 47 10.98 9.83 13.93
N LYS A 48 11.38 8.62 14.29
CA LYS A 48 11.74 7.57 13.33
C LYS A 48 10.84 6.37 13.55
N VAL A 49 10.30 5.86 12.46
CA VAL A 49 9.57 4.58 12.46
C VAL A 49 10.46 3.53 11.82
N GLU A 50 10.56 2.37 12.46
CA GLU A 50 11.26 1.20 11.93
C GLU A 50 10.57 0.72 10.64
N ALA A 51 11.36 0.30 9.65
CA ALA A 51 10.83 -0.10 8.34
C ALA A 51 9.82 -1.25 8.46
N TYR A 52 10.09 -2.22 9.34
CA TYR A 52 9.17 -3.32 9.64
C TYR A 52 7.79 -2.82 10.13
N VAL A 53 7.78 -1.83 11.02
CA VAL A 53 6.54 -1.25 11.55
C VAL A 53 5.78 -0.52 10.44
N LEU A 54 6.49 0.19 9.57
CA LEU A 54 5.88 0.87 8.43
C LEU A 54 5.22 -0.13 7.46
N VAL A 55 5.91 -1.22 7.13
CA VAL A 55 5.36 -2.30 6.28
C VAL A 55 4.13 -2.92 6.93
N LYS A 56 4.17 -3.21 8.23
CA LYS A 56 3.01 -3.75 8.95
C LYS A 56 1.81 -2.80 8.89
N GLN A 57 2.03 -1.50 9.08
CA GLN A 57 0.97 -0.49 8.97
C GLN A 57 0.39 -0.41 7.57
N ILE A 58 1.23 -0.46 6.53
CA ILE A 58 0.79 -0.46 5.13
C ILE A 58 -0.12 -1.67 4.86
N VAL A 59 0.31 -2.87 5.26
CA VAL A 59 -0.48 -4.10 5.05
C VAL A 59 -1.81 -4.04 5.79
N GLN A 60 -1.79 -3.62 7.06
CA GLN A 60 -3.01 -3.52 7.87
C GLN A 60 -4.00 -2.48 7.33
N GLU A 61 -3.52 -1.34 6.85
CA GLU A 61 -4.38 -0.32 6.24
C GLU A 61 -4.89 -0.77 4.87
N ALA A 62 -4.02 -1.40 4.07
CA ALA A 62 -4.41 -1.98 2.79
C ALA A 62 -5.52 -3.04 2.96
N MET A 63 -5.47 -3.84 4.03
CA MET A 63 -6.47 -4.89 4.30
C MET A 63 -7.71 -4.41 5.05
N ARG A 64 -7.66 -3.29 5.77
CA ARG A 64 -8.79 -2.77 6.56
C ARG A 64 -9.77 -1.93 5.75
N ASP A 65 -9.35 -1.38 4.62
CA ASP A 65 -10.22 -0.58 3.77
C ASP A 65 -11.43 -1.41 3.29
N GLU A 66 -12.63 -0.90 3.50
CA GLU A 66 -13.89 -1.57 3.13
C GLU A 66 -13.93 -1.88 1.63
N THR A 67 -13.31 -1.04 0.82
CA THR A 67 -13.14 -1.23 -0.63
C THR A 67 -12.37 -2.52 -0.92
N MET A 68 -11.30 -2.79 -0.17
CA MET A 68 -10.48 -3.99 -0.32
C MET A 68 -11.19 -5.25 0.17
N ARG A 69 -12.06 -5.16 1.18
CA ARG A 69 -12.90 -6.29 1.62
C ARG A 69 -13.93 -6.70 0.58
N HIS A 70 -14.54 -5.73 -0.10
CA HIS A 70 -15.50 -5.98 -1.18
C HIS A 70 -14.82 -6.56 -2.43
N ILE A 71 -13.58 -6.17 -2.69
CA ILE A 71 -12.79 -6.55 -3.86
C ILE A 71 -12.10 -7.91 -3.68
N TRP A 72 -11.50 -8.20 -2.52
CA TRP A 72 -10.73 -9.43 -2.27
C TRP A 72 -11.58 -10.60 -1.76
N GLY A 73 -12.77 -10.35 -1.20
CA GLY A 73 -13.59 -11.39 -0.57
C GLY A 73 -12.90 -11.95 0.67
N CYS A 74 -13.11 -11.31 1.82
CA CYS A 74 -12.43 -11.56 3.10
C CYS A 74 -12.24 -13.07 3.43
N PRO A 75 -11.01 -13.62 3.37
CA PRO A 75 -10.68 -14.87 4.03
C PRO A 75 -10.46 -14.58 5.53
N ASP A 76 -11.06 -15.39 6.41
CA ASP A 76 -11.03 -15.22 7.87
C ASP A 76 -9.61 -15.20 8.48
N ASP A 77 -8.63 -15.65 7.72
CA ASP A 77 -7.22 -15.84 8.01
C ASP A 77 -6.37 -14.56 7.98
N ALA A 78 -6.88 -13.45 7.43
CA ALA A 78 -6.15 -12.16 7.40
C ALA A 78 -6.10 -11.42 8.76
N ARG A 79 -6.76 -11.94 9.81
CA ARG A 79 -6.79 -11.33 11.15
C ARG A 79 -5.54 -11.61 11.99
N GLU A 80 -4.67 -12.54 11.59
CA GLU A 80 -3.55 -13.02 12.42
C GLU A 80 -2.16 -12.47 12.03
N LEU A 81 -2.07 -11.43 11.18
CA LEU A 81 -0.80 -10.77 10.77
C LEU A 81 -0.52 -9.42 11.47
#